data_AF-A0A1C3TS79-F1
#
_entry.id   AF-A0A1C3TS79-F1
#
_cell.length_a   1.000
_cell.length_b   1.000
_cell.length_c   1.000
_cell.angle_alpha   90.00
_cell.angle_beta   90.00
_cell.angle_gamma   90.00
#
_symmetry.space_group_name_H-M   'P 1'
#
loop_
_entity.id
_entity.type
_entity.pdbx_description
1 polymer ?
#
loop_
_entity_poly.entity_id
_entity_poly.type
_entity_poly.pdbx_seq_one_letter_code
_entity_poly.pdbx_strand_id
1 'polypeptide(L)'
;MKFVSSVLIAFLALFIFRNYAKATPDDSERGEGPTVGEAMEALSQNGLLRQQQILERLLERIGERQDEHSRYIRDLTGNNLATVLSFQGDYLSSIRVFPVSYSQNSNLEVVYPATGRLKLKKADVSISKLARDKKILIINEAHHVPETRWLPISILPALKESGYHYLALEALSENGASVGERGYANFDTGSYTNEPIYSELIRRALALGFTLIRYDTAVDAGQEERESTQAKNILKILKDDPLAKVLIVAGYRHAAKNDQGAGGGGTLATRLSAVTKNRVVTIDQTSMVSNSGRAREIAESLLKKFKPSEPSVLVNENGAPWSLQERQFDATVLLPSNVEVFGRPNWLSLGGMRMPVEISAAICNLTFPCLIEARPLRESSSSVPSDRFVLRSASDRSKLYLPTGKYILLATDIDGRLLHENEIGVRPSAISEYKTR
;
A
#
# COMPACT_ATOMS: atom_id res chain seq x y z
N MET A 1 9.39 -20.74 26.69
CA MET A 1 9.37 -20.43 25.24
C MET A 1 8.37 -21.33 24.51
N LYS A 2 7.06 -21.09 24.69
CA LYS A 2 5.97 -21.70 23.92
C LYS A 2 4.73 -20.81 24.13
N PHE A 3 4.63 -19.66 23.44
CA PHE A 3 3.42 -18.82 23.45
C PHE A 3 3.37 -17.84 22.25
N VAL A 4 3.95 -18.22 21.11
CA VAL A 4 3.87 -17.45 19.85
C VAL A 4 3.41 -18.41 18.75
N SER A 5 2.14 -18.81 18.77
CA SER A 5 1.56 -19.59 17.66
C SER A 5 0.03 -19.62 17.62
N SER A 6 -0.68 -18.87 18.46
CA SER A 6 -2.13 -19.04 18.62
C SER A 6 -2.97 -18.09 17.76
N VAL A 7 -2.42 -16.95 17.34
CA VAL A 7 -3.17 -15.91 16.61
C VAL A 7 -3.09 -16.12 15.09
N LEU A 8 -1.93 -16.54 14.56
CA LEU A 8 -1.77 -16.87 13.15
C LEU A 8 -2.64 -18.08 12.72
N ILE A 9 -2.85 -19.03 13.63
CA ILE A 9 -3.70 -20.22 13.42
C ILE A 9 -5.19 -19.85 13.43
N ALA A 10 -5.61 -18.85 14.20
CA ALA A 10 -7.01 -18.42 14.24
C ALA A 10 -7.44 -17.70 12.93
N PHE A 11 -6.52 -16.99 12.27
CA PHE A 11 -6.75 -16.38 10.96
C PHE A 11 -6.78 -17.42 9.83
N LEU A 12 -5.95 -18.47 9.90
CA LEU A 12 -5.96 -19.56 8.92
C LEU A 12 -7.22 -20.44 9.03
N ALA A 13 -7.70 -20.72 10.26
CA ALA A 13 -8.79 -21.67 10.49
C ALA A 13 -10.17 -21.20 10.02
N LEU A 14 -10.41 -19.88 9.91
CA LEU A 14 -11.69 -19.31 9.49
C LEU A 14 -11.77 -19.01 7.98
N PHE A 15 -10.62 -18.86 7.31
CA PHE A 15 -10.51 -18.78 5.84
C PHE A 15 -10.99 -20.08 5.16
N ILE A 16 -10.89 -21.20 5.88
CA ILE A 16 -11.21 -22.55 5.40
C ILE A 16 -12.70 -22.73 5.09
N PHE A 17 -13.62 -22.14 5.87
CA PHE A 17 -15.02 -22.58 5.85
C PHE A 17 -15.89 -22.02 4.73
N ARG A 18 -15.52 -20.90 4.08
CA ARG A 18 -16.36 -20.25 3.06
C ARG A 18 -15.82 -20.35 1.63
N ASN A 19 -14.50 -20.45 1.45
CA ASN A 19 -13.92 -20.80 0.15
C ASN A 19 -14.15 -22.28 -0.20
N TYR A 20 -14.30 -23.16 0.80
CA TYR A 20 -14.77 -24.54 0.59
C TYR A 20 -16.19 -24.60 0.00
N ALA A 21 -17.05 -23.60 0.22
CA ALA A 21 -18.44 -23.67 -0.27
C ALA A 21 -18.59 -23.31 -1.76
N LYS A 22 -17.54 -22.80 -2.40
CA LYS A 22 -17.47 -22.63 -3.86
C LYS A 22 -16.66 -23.73 -4.57
N ALA A 23 -15.92 -24.53 -3.82
CA ALA A 23 -15.29 -25.74 -4.32
C ALA A 23 -16.25 -26.91 -4.10
N THR A 24 -16.73 -27.51 -5.19
CA THR A 24 -17.46 -28.78 -5.12
C THR A 24 -16.65 -29.82 -4.34
N PRO A 25 -17.28 -30.71 -3.53
CA PRO A 25 -16.58 -31.66 -2.67
C PRO A 25 -15.97 -32.86 -3.42
N ASP A 26 -15.37 -32.63 -4.58
CA ASP A 26 -14.84 -33.68 -5.47
C ASP A 26 -13.36 -33.43 -5.84
N ASP A 27 -12.57 -32.99 -4.85
CA ASP A 27 -11.13 -32.76 -4.97
C ASP A 27 -10.29 -34.05 -4.78
N SER A 28 -10.92 -35.21 -4.61
CA SER A 28 -10.19 -36.49 -4.50
C SER A 28 -9.88 -37.16 -5.84
N GLU A 29 -10.44 -36.70 -6.97
CA GLU A 29 -10.33 -37.39 -8.26
C GLU A 29 -9.73 -36.57 -9.43
N ARG A 30 -9.13 -35.39 -9.19
CA ARG A 30 -8.37 -34.66 -10.24
C ARG A 30 -6.96 -34.30 -9.79
N GLY A 31 -5.98 -35.03 -10.30
CA GLY A 31 -4.59 -34.94 -9.88
C GLY A 31 -3.85 -33.61 -10.15
N GLU A 32 -2.80 -33.43 -9.35
CA GLU A 32 -1.53 -32.70 -9.57
C GLU A 32 -1.51 -31.16 -9.71
N GLY A 33 -2.64 -30.46 -9.65
CA GLY A 33 -2.69 -28.99 -9.64
C GLY A 33 -2.36 -28.36 -8.28
N PRO A 34 -1.70 -27.19 -8.22
CA PRO A 34 -1.60 -26.40 -7.00
C PRO A 34 -2.97 -26.04 -6.41
N THR A 35 -3.05 -25.87 -5.09
CA THR A 35 -4.28 -25.59 -4.34
C THR A 35 -4.28 -24.19 -3.70
N VAL A 36 -5.46 -23.71 -3.31
CA VAL A 36 -5.61 -22.52 -2.45
C VAL A 36 -4.83 -22.68 -1.14
N GLY A 37 -4.87 -23.89 -0.56
CA GLY A 37 -4.14 -24.21 0.68
C GLY A 37 -2.64 -23.98 0.55
N GLU A 38 -2.02 -24.49 -0.52
CA GLU A 38 -0.59 -24.27 -0.78
C GLU A 38 -0.23 -22.78 -0.94
N ALA A 39 -1.07 -22.02 -1.67
CA ALA A 39 -0.83 -20.58 -1.87
C ALA A 39 -0.92 -19.78 -0.55
N MET A 40 -1.78 -20.20 0.38
CA MET A 40 -1.92 -19.57 1.69
C MET A 40 -0.83 -20.05 2.67
N GLU A 41 -0.47 -21.32 2.65
CA GLU A 41 0.62 -21.87 3.47
C GLU A 41 1.95 -21.19 3.15
N ALA A 42 2.18 -20.80 1.88
CA ALA A 42 3.36 -20.04 1.48
C ALA A 42 3.55 -18.77 2.33
N LEU A 43 2.49 -18.08 2.71
CA LEU A 43 2.55 -16.86 3.53
C LEU A 43 2.87 -17.11 5.00
N SER A 44 2.70 -18.35 5.47
CA SER A 44 3.04 -18.75 6.85
C SER A 44 4.52 -19.11 7.03
N GLN A 45 5.27 -19.22 5.92
CA GLN A 45 6.68 -19.60 5.95
C GLN A 45 7.54 -18.48 6.53
N ASN A 46 8.56 -18.86 7.29
CA ASN A 46 9.52 -17.91 7.85
C ASN A 46 10.39 -17.33 6.73
N GLY A 47 10.46 -15.99 6.68
CA GLY A 47 11.34 -15.25 5.77
C GLY A 47 10.71 -14.93 4.41
N LEU A 48 10.72 -13.64 4.04
CA LEU A 48 10.10 -13.15 2.80
C LEU A 48 10.66 -13.82 1.53
N LEU A 49 11.95 -14.15 1.52
CA LEU A 49 12.61 -14.81 0.39
C LEU A 49 12.08 -16.24 0.17
N ARG A 50 11.82 -16.98 1.24
CA ARG A 50 11.22 -18.31 1.17
C ARG A 50 9.78 -18.25 0.66
N GLN A 51 9.00 -17.29 1.17
CA GLN A 51 7.62 -17.05 0.72
C GLN A 51 7.58 -16.79 -0.80
N GLN A 52 8.44 -15.88 -1.28
CA GLN A 52 8.56 -15.59 -2.71
C GLN A 52 8.91 -16.83 -3.53
N GLN A 53 9.94 -17.59 -3.14
CA GLN A 53 10.37 -18.79 -3.87
C GLN A 53 9.24 -19.82 -4.01
N ILE A 54 8.43 -20.01 -2.97
CA ILE A 54 7.32 -20.96 -3.00
C ILE A 54 6.21 -20.45 -3.94
N LEU A 55 5.85 -19.17 -3.84
CA LEU A 55 4.83 -18.56 -4.70
C LEU A 55 5.23 -18.56 -6.18
N GLU A 56 6.49 -18.29 -6.50
CA GLU A 56 7.03 -18.38 -7.86
C GLU A 56 6.92 -19.81 -8.40
N ARG A 57 7.34 -20.83 -7.62
CA ARG A 57 7.20 -22.24 -8.00
C ARG A 57 5.75 -22.67 -8.16
N LEU A 58 4.82 -22.13 -7.36
CA LEU A 58 3.39 -22.39 -7.50
C LEU A 58 2.88 -21.82 -8.83
N LEU A 59 3.25 -20.59 -9.19
CA LEU A 59 2.89 -20.00 -10.49
C LEU A 59 3.45 -20.81 -11.66
N GLU A 60 4.72 -21.24 -11.58
CA GLU A 60 5.34 -22.12 -12.58
C GLU A 60 4.58 -23.46 -12.73
N ARG A 61 4.21 -24.07 -11.61
CA ARG A 61 3.42 -25.32 -11.59
C ARG A 61 2.02 -25.12 -12.17
N ILE A 62 1.37 -23.98 -11.94
CA ILE A 62 0.06 -23.65 -12.54
C ILE A 62 0.22 -23.53 -14.08
N GLY A 63 1.35 -23.00 -14.54
CA GLY A 63 1.71 -22.92 -15.96
C GLY A 63 0.75 -22.03 -16.74
N GLU A 64 0.36 -22.42 -17.95
CA GLU A 64 -0.58 -21.67 -18.80
C GLU A 64 -2.04 -22.19 -18.74
N ARG A 65 -2.38 -23.00 -17.73
CA ARG A 65 -3.73 -23.56 -17.58
C ARG A 65 -4.80 -22.47 -17.47
N GLN A 66 -5.85 -22.61 -18.29
CA GLN A 66 -6.91 -21.62 -18.46
C GLN A 66 -8.26 -22.07 -17.89
N ASP A 67 -8.35 -23.19 -17.18
CA ASP A 67 -9.59 -23.52 -16.47
C ASP A 67 -9.86 -22.51 -15.34
N GLU A 68 -11.14 -22.36 -14.95
CA GLU A 68 -11.56 -21.36 -13.99
C GLU A 68 -10.84 -21.48 -12.64
N HIS A 69 -10.65 -22.71 -12.16
CA HIS A 69 -9.98 -23.00 -10.91
C HIS A 69 -8.50 -22.60 -10.96
N SER A 70 -7.77 -23.02 -12.01
CA SER A 70 -6.37 -22.62 -12.21
C SER A 70 -6.21 -21.11 -12.36
N ARG A 71 -7.13 -20.41 -13.03
CA ARG A 71 -7.12 -18.93 -13.12
C ARG A 71 -7.29 -18.30 -11.75
N TYR A 72 -8.24 -18.77 -10.96
CA TYR A 72 -8.46 -18.25 -9.60
C TYR A 72 -7.22 -18.42 -8.71
N ILE A 73 -6.61 -19.61 -8.69
CA ILE A 73 -5.40 -19.85 -7.89
C ILE A 73 -4.22 -19.04 -8.42
N ARG A 74 -4.08 -18.90 -9.74
CA ARG A 74 -3.04 -18.05 -10.35
C ARG A 74 -3.17 -16.61 -9.87
N ASP A 75 -4.39 -16.07 -9.89
CA ASP A 75 -4.65 -14.70 -9.48
C ASP A 75 -4.37 -14.51 -7.98
N LEU A 76 -4.85 -15.44 -7.14
CA LEU A 76 -4.56 -15.43 -5.70
C LEU A 76 -3.04 -15.49 -5.43
N THR A 77 -2.34 -16.41 -6.11
CA THR A 77 -0.89 -16.60 -5.95
C THR A 77 -0.12 -15.38 -6.44
N GLY A 78 -0.50 -14.80 -7.58
CA GLY A 78 0.09 -13.57 -8.12
C GLY A 78 -0.12 -12.37 -7.20
N ASN A 79 -1.31 -12.23 -6.60
CA ASN A 79 -1.59 -11.19 -5.60
C ASN A 79 -0.74 -11.36 -4.34
N ASN A 80 -0.61 -12.59 -3.84
CA ASN A 80 0.23 -12.89 -2.68
C ASN A 80 1.71 -12.63 -2.99
N LEU A 81 2.19 -13.02 -4.18
CA LEU A 81 3.56 -12.76 -4.62
C LEU A 81 3.82 -11.26 -4.74
N ALA A 82 2.89 -10.50 -5.32
CA ALA A 82 2.99 -9.04 -5.41
C ALA A 82 3.10 -8.41 -4.01
N THR A 83 2.33 -8.90 -3.04
CA THR A 83 2.39 -8.44 -1.65
C THR A 83 3.76 -8.73 -1.03
N VAL A 84 4.26 -9.97 -1.13
CA VAL A 84 5.57 -10.37 -0.60
C VAL A 84 6.70 -9.56 -1.24
N LEU A 85 6.69 -9.38 -2.56
CA LEU A 85 7.68 -8.57 -3.27
C LEU A 85 7.66 -7.11 -2.80
N SER A 86 6.47 -6.55 -2.58
CA SER A 86 6.34 -5.20 -2.02
C SER A 86 6.96 -5.11 -0.62
N PHE A 87 6.79 -6.14 0.22
CA PHE A 87 7.40 -6.19 1.54
C PHE A 87 8.92 -6.28 1.48
N GLN A 88 9.49 -6.89 0.44
CA GLN A 88 10.93 -6.98 0.23
C GLN A 88 11.56 -5.70 -0.35
N GLY A 89 10.74 -4.73 -0.79
CA GLY A 89 11.21 -3.54 -1.50
C GLY A 89 11.41 -3.73 -3.01
N ASP A 90 10.99 -4.87 -3.58
CA ASP A 90 11.01 -5.15 -5.03
C ASP A 90 9.73 -4.62 -5.71
N TYR A 91 9.59 -3.29 -5.69
CA TYR A 91 8.37 -2.60 -6.08
C TYR A 91 8.05 -2.69 -7.58
N LEU A 92 9.06 -2.79 -8.44
CA LEU A 92 8.82 -2.94 -9.88
C LEU A 92 8.28 -4.33 -10.20
N SER A 93 8.79 -5.36 -9.52
CA SER A 93 8.29 -6.72 -9.69
C SER A 93 6.90 -6.89 -9.07
N SER A 94 6.61 -6.25 -7.92
CA SER A 94 5.27 -6.30 -7.32
C SER A 94 4.17 -5.79 -8.26
N ILE A 95 4.44 -4.72 -9.01
CA ILE A 95 3.53 -4.18 -10.04
C ILE A 95 3.38 -5.16 -11.21
N ARG A 96 4.48 -5.79 -11.63
CA ARG A 96 4.51 -6.66 -12.82
C ARG A 96 3.74 -7.97 -12.62
N VAL A 97 3.86 -8.58 -11.45
CA VAL A 97 3.25 -9.89 -11.18
C VAL A 97 1.79 -9.79 -10.71
N PHE A 98 1.31 -8.58 -10.42
CA PHE A 98 -0.05 -8.38 -9.95
C PHE A 98 -1.08 -8.78 -11.02
N PRO A 99 -2.10 -9.60 -10.68
CA PRO A 99 -3.05 -10.12 -11.66
C PRO A 99 -3.82 -9.03 -12.40
N VAL A 100 -3.81 -9.10 -13.74
CA VAL A 100 -4.56 -8.17 -14.58
C VAL A 100 -6.07 -8.32 -14.38
N SER A 101 -6.58 -9.50 -14.04
CA SER A 101 -8.00 -9.73 -13.73
C SER A 101 -8.50 -8.88 -12.55
N TYR A 102 -7.61 -8.48 -11.64
CA TYR A 102 -7.94 -7.60 -10.52
C TYR A 102 -7.94 -6.12 -10.92
N SER A 103 -7.32 -5.78 -12.05
CA SER A 103 -7.42 -4.44 -12.67
C SER A 103 -8.76 -4.31 -13.42
N GLN A 104 -9.87 -4.25 -12.69
CA GLN A 104 -11.22 -4.13 -13.26
C GLN A 104 -11.47 -2.77 -13.92
N ASN A 105 -10.99 -2.60 -15.15
CA ASN A 105 -11.09 -1.36 -15.93
C ASN A 105 -11.89 -1.48 -17.23
N SER A 106 -12.60 -2.60 -17.45
CA SER A 106 -13.27 -2.88 -18.73
C SER A 106 -14.44 -1.94 -19.04
N ASN A 107 -15.05 -1.30 -18.03
CA ASN A 107 -16.25 -0.45 -18.19
C ASN A 107 -16.12 0.96 -17.58
N LEU A 108 -14.92 1.52 -17.50
CA LEU A 108 -14.75 2.88 -16.95
C LEU A 108 -15.25 3.94 -17.95
N GLU A 109 -16.27 4.70 -17.58
CA GLU A 109 -16.66 5.94 -18.27
C GLU A 109 -15.61 7.01 -17.93
N VAL A 110 -14.60 7.14 -18.79
CA VAL A 110 -13.47 8.04 -18.56
C VAL A 110 -13.70 9.41 -19.18
N VAL A 111 -13.53 10.46 -18.38
CA VAL A 111 -13.55 11.84 -18.85
C VAL A 111 -12.14 12.26 -19.28
N TYR A 112 -11.94 12.55 -20.57
CA TYR A 112 -10.64 13.08 -21.01
C TYR A 112 -10.46 14.51 -20.51
N PRO A 113 -9.27 14.87 -20.03
CA PRO A 113 -9.00 16.25 -19.74
C PRO A 113 -9.04 17.07 -21.04
N ALA A 114 -9.79 18.17 -21.06
CA ALA A 114 -9.65 19.20 -22.09
C ALA A 114 -8.28 19.89 -21.91
N THR A 115 -7.23 19.23 -22.38
CA THR A 115 -5.85 19.48 -21.92
C THR A 115 -5.28 20.86 -22.26
N GLY A 116 -5.96 21.65 -23.10
CA GLY A 116 -5.54 23.02 -23.43
C GLY A 116 -5.67 24.03 -22.28
N ARG A 117 -6.43 23.70 -21.23
CA ARG A 117 -6.73 24.62 -20.10
C ARG A 117 -6.34 24.10 -18.72
N LEU A 118 -5.74 22.91 -18.64
CA LEU A 118 -5.35 22.32 -17.36
C LEU A 118 -3.91 22.64 -17.00
N LYS A 119 -3.68 22.95 -15.72
CA LYS A 119 -2.36 23.22 -15.15
C LYS A 119 -1.99 22.13 -14.14
N LEU A 120 -0.73 21.70 -14.16
CA LEU A 120 -0.20 20.79 -13.15
C LEU A 120 0.05 21.56 -11.84
N LYS A 121 -0.39 21.00 -10.72
CA LYS A 121 -0.16 21.52 -9.37
C LYS A 121 0.19 20.38 -8.43
N LYS A 122 0.95 20.68 -7.38
CA LYS A 122 1.22 19.71 -6.31
C LYS A 122 -0.09 19.21 -5.71
N ALA A 123 -0.18 17.89 -5.50
CA ALA A 123 -1.38 17.25 -5.01
C ALA A 123 -1.65 17.62 -3.55
N ASP A 124 -0.63 17.63 -2.71
CA ASP A 124 -0.73 18.00 -1.29
C ASP A 124 -1.36 19.39 -1.08
N VAL A 125 -0.92 20.40 -1.84
CA VAL A 125 -1.45 21.78 -1.78
C VAL A 125 -2.89 21.85 -2.27
N SER A 126 -3.17 21.25 -3.43
CA SER A 126 -4.51 21.32 -4.04
C SER A 126 -5.56 20.55 -3.24
N ILE A 127 -5.20 19.35 -2.77
CA ILE A 127 -6.10 18.46 -2.04
C ILE A 127 -6.32 18.96 -0.62
N SER A 128 -5.28 19.45 0.08
CA SER A 128 -5.46 20.04 1.41
C SER A 128 -6.38 21.28 1.36
N LYS A 129 -6.29 22.09 0.30
CA LYS A 129 -7.24 23.19 0.05
C LYS A 129 -8.67 22.67 -0.15
N LEU A 130 -8.85 21.63 -0.97
CA LEU A 130 -10.16 21.02 -1.21
C LEU A 130 -10.77 20.41 0.06
N ALA A 131 -9.94 19.83 0.91
CA ALA A 131 -10.31 19.11 2.13
C ALA A 131 -10.44 20.02 3.37
N ARG A 132 -10.05 21.29 3.28
CA ARG A 132 -9.95 22.21 4.43
C ARG A 132 -11.23 22.32 5.25
N ASP A 133 -12.39 22.38 4.61
CA ASP A 133 -13.69 22.54 5.29
C ASP A 133 -14.50 21.24 5.34
N LYS A 134 -13.84 20.10 5.12
CA LYS A 134 -14.45 18.79 4.95
C LYS A 134 -14.10 17.89 6.13
N LYS A 135 -15.04 17.06 6.59
CA LYS A 135 -14.82 16.21 7.77
C LYS A 135 -14.07 14.93 7.42
N ILE A 136 -14.20 14.45 6.19
CA ILE A 136 -13.62 13.20 5.73
C ILE A 136 -12.85 13.47 4.43
N LEU A 137 -11.60 13.04 4.40
CA LEU A 137 -10.80 12.91 3.18
C LEU A 137 -10.45 11.44 3.00
N ILE A 138 -10.81 10.84 1.87
CA ILE A 138 -10.49 9.46 1.53
C ILE A 138 -9.51 9.49 0.36
N ILE A 139 -8.35 8.86 0.52
CA ILE A 139 -7.37 8.68 -0.55
C ILE A 139 -7.23 7.18 -0.78
N ASN A 140 -7.49 6.72 -2.00
CA ASN A 140 -7.31 5.30 -2.29
C ASN A 140 -5.84 4.91 -2.45
N GLU A 141 -5.50 3.65 -2.19
CA GLU A 141 -4.18 3.08 -2.40
C GLU A 141 -4.29 1.72 -3.07
N ALA A 142 -3.24 1.29 -3.76
CA ALA A 142 -3.16 -0.04 -4.33
C ALA A 142 -2.16 -0.85 -3.51
N HIS A 143 -2.62 -1.94 -2.88
CA HIS A 143 -1.83 -2.68 -1.90
C HIS A 143 -0.46 -3.14 -2.42
N HIS A 144 -0.39 -3.47 -3.71
CA HIS A 144 0.80 -3.94 -4.42
C HIS A 144 1.65 -2.81 -5.05
N VAL A 145 1.20 -1.55 -4.98
CA VAL A 145 1.90 -0.36 -5.52
C VAL A 145 2.18 0.64 -4.39
N PRO A 146 3.24 0.45 -3.60
CA PRO A 146 3.56 1.32 -2.46
C PRO A 146 3.82 2.79 -2.83
N GLU A 147 4.09 3.10 -4.10
CA GLU A 147 4.17 4.47 -4.60
C GLU A 147 2.90 5.29 -4.30
N THR A 148 1.72 4.64 -4.28
CA THR A 148 0.45 5.28 -3.90
C THR A 148 0.41 5.76 -2.44
N ARG A 149 1.38 5.38 -1.61
CA ARG A 149 1.48 5.86 -0.21
C ARG A 149 2.24 7.17 -0.10
N TRP A 150 2.88 7.64 -1.17
CA TRP A 150 3.61 8.91 -1.17
C TRP A 150 2.68 10.09 -0.86
N LEU A 151 1.55 10.24 -1.56
CA LEU A 151 0.63 11.34 -1.30
C LEU A 151 0.06 11.30 0.14
N PRO A 152 -0.48 10.19 0.65
CA PRO A 152 -0.91 10.09 2.03
C PRO A 152 0.16 10.52 3.03
N ILE A 153 1.44 10.19 2.79
CA ILE A 153 2.56 10.64 3.63
C ILE A 153 2.79 12.15 3.51
N SER A 154 2.89 12.67 2.29
CA SER A 154 3.33 14.06 2.07
C SER A 154 2.28 15.09 2.49
N ILE A 155 1.00 14.71 2.49
CA ILE A 155 -0.10 15.62 2.85
C ILE A 155 -0.34 15.73 4.37
N LEU A 156 0.19 14.80 5.20
CA LEU A 156 -0.08 14.78 6.64
C LEU A 156 0.16 16.12 7.36
N PRO A 157 1.26 16.86 7.12
CA PRO A 157 1.47 18.14 7.82
C PRO A 157 0.39 19.17 7.52
N ALA A 158 0.03 19.34 6.24
CA ALA A 158 -1.01 20.29 5.81
C ALA A 158 -2.41 19.87 6.31
N LEU A 159 -2.69 18.57 6.39
CA LEU A 159 -3.92 18.08 6.99
C LEU A 159 -3.95 18.35 8.50
N LYS A 160 -2.84 18.14 9.20
CA LYS A 160 -2.73 18.40 10.64
C LYS A 160 -3.02 19.88 10.95
N GLU A 161 -2.41 20.79 10.19
CA GLU A 161 -2.66 22.24 10.29
C GLU A 161 -4.12 22.62 10.03
N SER A 162 -4.80 21.88 9.14
CA SER A 162 -6.23 22.08 8.85
C SER A 162 -7.17 21.27 9.76
N GLY A 163 -6.66 20.77 10.89
CA GLY A 163 -7.45 20.16 11.96
C GLY A 163 -7.71 18.66 11.81
N TYR A 164 -7.18 18.00 10.78
CA TYR A 164 -7.20 16.53 10.73
C TYR A 164 -6.30 15.95 11.81
N HIS A 165 -6.86 15.04 12.60
CA HIS A 165 -6.14 14.42 13.71
C HIS A 165 -6.43 12.93 13.86
N TYR A 166 -7.35 12.38 13.07
CA TYR A 166 -7.55 10.94 12.94
C TYR A 166 -7.01 10.44 11.59
N LEU A 167 -6.28 9.34 11.62
CA LEU A 167 -5.87 8.58 10.45
C LEU A 167 -6.47 7.18 10.53
N ALA A 168 -7.46 6.92 9.69
CA ALA A 168 -8.10 5.62 9.57
C ALA A 168 -7.43 4.80 8.46
N LEU A 169 -6.98 3.59 8.82
CA LEU A 169 -6.19 2.72 7.96
C LEU A 169 -6.91 1.38 7.80
N GLU A 170 -7.14 0.98 6.55
CA GLU A 170 -7.75 -0.31 6.24
C GLU A 170 -6.88 -1.47 6.72
N ALA A 171 -5.57 -1.29 6.63
CA ALA A 171 -4.59 -2.34 6.86
C ALA A 171 -4.44 -2.74 8.33
N LEU A 172 -5.00 -2.01 9.30
CA LEU A 172 -4.80 -2.29 10.72
C LEU A 172 -5.57 -3.54 11.17
N SER A 173 -4.86 -4.52 11.73
CA SER A 173 -5.45 -5.69 12.38
C SER A 173 -5.54 -5.50 13.89
N GLU A 174 -4.60 -4.79 14.51
CA GLU A 174 -4.65 -4.43 15.94
C GLU A 174 -5.37 -3.09 16.18
N ASN A 175 -5.64 -2.76 17.46
CA ASN A 175 -6.21 -1.46 17.80
C ASN A 175 -5.17 -0.35 17.55
N GLY A 176 -5.57 0.72 16.87
CA GLY A 176 -4.68 1.86 16.58
C GLY A 176 -4.08 2.53 17.83
N ALA A 177 -4.75 2.46 18.99
CA ALA A 177 -4.19 2.93 20.27
C ALA A 177 -2.95 2.13 20.69
N SER A 178 -2.96 0.82 20.50
CA SER A 178 -1.81 -0.07 20.78
C SER A 178 -0.62 0.26 19.87
N VAL A 179 -0.88 0.56 18.59
CA VAL A 179 0.15 1.03 17.67
C VAL A 179 0.69 2.40 18.09
N GLY A 180 -0.20 3.30 18.53
CA GLY A 180 0.17 4.64 18.98
C GLY A 180 1.05 4.63 20.24
N GLU A 181 0.73 3.79 21.21
CA GLU A 181 1.55 3.58 22.42
C GLU A 181 2.92 3.01 22.07
N ARG A 182 2.97 2.08 21.11
CA ARG A 182 4.22 1.48 20.60
C ARG A 182 5.07 2.48 19.81
N GLY A 183 4.43 3.38 19.07
CA GLY A 183 5.09 4.40 18.25
C GLY A 183 5.46 3.97 16.82
N TYR A 184 5.25 2.70 16.46
CA TYR A 184 5.63 2.13 15.15
C TYR A 184 4.84 0.85 14.84
N ALA A 185 4.82 0.45 13.57
CA ALA A 185 4.25 -0.83 13.15
C ALA A 185 5.23 -2.00 13.36
N ASN A 186 4.70 -3.14 13.76
CA ASN A 186 5.40 -4.42 13.82
C ASN A 186 4.73 -5.44 12.87
N PHE A 187 5.20 -6.68 12.88
CA PHE A 187 4.64 -7.75 12.03
C PHE A 187 3.18 -8.12 12.33
N ASP A 188 2.68 -7.82 13.54
CA ASP A 188 1.31 -8.11 13.98
C ASP A 188 0.34 -6.94 13.75
N THR A 189 0.86 -5.77 13.35
CA THR A 189 0.06 -4.55 13.25
C THR A 189 -1.05 -4.64 12.20
N GLY A 190 -0.82 -5.37 11.10
CA GLY A 190 -1.74 -5.31 9.97
C GLY A 190 -1.30 -6.05 8.71
N SER A 191 -2.28 -6.35 7.85
CA SER A 191 -2.09 -7.16 6.63
C SER A 191 -1.09 -6.56 5.65
N TYR A 192 -1.01 -5.22 5.54
CA TYR A 192 -0.11 -4.51 4.63
C TYR A 192 0.92 -3.64 5.34
N THR A 193 0.90 -3.58 6.67
CA THR A 193 1.74 -2.66 7.45
C THR A 193 3.19 -3.13 7.57
N ASN A 194 3.48 -4.38 7.18
CA ASN A 194 4.84 -4.90 7.03
C ASN A 194 5.56 -4.34 5.77
N GLU A 195 4.88 -3.58 4.93
CA GLU A 195 5.52 -2.86 3.84
C GLU A 195 6.24 -1.60 4.38
N PRO A 196 7.53 -1.38 4.04
CA PRO A 196 8.32 -0.25 4.57
C PRO A 196 7.68 1.15 4.42
N ILE A 197 7.07 1.48 3.27
CA ILE A 197 6.44 2.80 3.05
C ILE A 197 5.13 2.93 3.83
N TYR A 198 4.36 1.86 4.00
CA TYR A 198 3.19 1.86 4.87
C TYR A 198 3.59 2.10 6.34
N SER A 199 4.65 1.45 6.80
CA SER A 199 5.20 1.67 8.14
C SER A 199 5.74 3.10 8.31
N GLU A 200 6.32 3.69 7.26
CA GLU A 200 6.70 5.11 7.22
C GLU A 200 5.48 6.06 7.37
N LEU A 201 4.35 5.76 6.72
CA LEU A 201 3.09 6.50 6.91
C LEU A 201 2.65 6.47 8.37
N ILE A 202 2.68 5.30 9.01
CA ILE A 202 2.33 5.13 10.42
C ILE A 202 3.26 5.95 11.33
N ARG A 203 4.58 5.81 11.18
CA ARG A 203 5.56 6.57 11.98
C ARG A 203 5.35 8.07 11.87
N ARG A 204 5.18 8.58 10.66
CA ARG A 204 5.01 10.02 10.41
C ARG A 204 3.68 10.53 10.97
N ALA A 205 2.61 9.78 10.81
CA ALA A 205 1.32 10.12 11.40
C ALA A 205 1.42 10.21 12.92
N LEU A 206 2.05 9.23 13.58
CA LEU A 206 2.26 9.25 15.03
C LEU A 206 3.16 10.40 15.49
N ALA A 207 4.27 10.67 14.78
CA ALA A 207 5.15 11.79 15.07
C ALA A 207 4.45 13.16 14.95
N LEU A 208 3.46 13.27 14.06
CA LEU A 208 2.59 14.44 13.91
C LEU A 208 1.37 14.44 14.88
N GLY A 209 1.27 13.43 15.75
CA GLY A 209 0.20 13.30 16.73
C GLY A 209 -1.17 12.97 16.13
N PHE A 210 -1.22 12.19 15.04
CA PHE A 210 -2.46 11.58 14.58
C PHE A 210 -2.85 10.40 15.48
N THR A 211 -4.15 10.26 15.74
CA THR A 211 -4.72 9.06 16.36
C THR A 211 -5.05 8.06 15.26
N LEU A 212 -4.50 6.85 15.38
CA LEU A 212 -4.74 5.79 14.42
C LEU A 212 -6.06 5.07 14.70
N ILE A 213 -6.82 4.79 13.64
CA ILE A 213 -8.12 4.16 13.71
C ILE A 213 -8.13 2.90 12.85
N ARG A 214 -8.41 1.76 13.49
CA ARG A 214 -8.84 0.55 12.80
C ARG A 214 -10.32 0.68 12.50
N TYR A 215 -10.67 0.84 11.23
CA TYR A 215 -12.07 0.97 10.80
C TYR A 215 -12.61 -0.27 10.09
N ASP A 216 -11.72 -1.16 9.64
CA ASP A 216 -12.11 -2.38 8.93
C ASP A 216 -12.58 -3.50 9.87
N THR A 217 -13.22 -4.52 9.29
CA THR A 217 -13.72 -5.70 10.03
C THR A 217 -12.59 -6.68 10.32
N ALA A 218 -12.56 -7.21 11.55
CA ALA A 218 -11.64 -8.28 11.94
C ALA A 218 -12.07 -9.67 11.43
N VAL A 219 -13.23 -9.76 10.78
CA VAL A 219 -13.88 -11.00 10.34
C VAL A 219 -14.14 -10.93 8.84
N ASP A 220 -14.08 -12.08 8.17
CA ASP A 220 -14.44 -12.26 6.75
C ASP A 220 -15.95 -12.05 6.54
N ALA A 221 -16.34 -10.78 6.58
CA ALA A 221 -17.63 -10.29 6.17
C ALA A 221 -17.74 -10.33 4.64
N GLY A 222 -18.94 -10.59 4.12
CA GLY A 222 -19.19 -10.34 2.69
C GLY A 222 -18.91 -8.86 2.36
N GLN A 223 -18.59 -8.55 1.10
CA GLN A 223 -18.19 -7.18 0.73
C GLN A 223 -19.22 -6.12 1.19
N GLU A 224 -20.53 -6.38 1.08
CA GLU A 224 -21.57 -5.46 1.56
C GLU A 224 -21.44 -5.18 3.06
N GLU A 225 -21.32 -6.23 3.88
CA GLU A 225 -21.24 -6.14 5.33
C GLU A 225 -19.95 -5.44 5.77
N ARG A 226 -18.85 -5.70 5.06
CA ARG A 226 -17.57 -5.02 5.25
C ARG A 226 -17.69 -3.53 5.01
N GLU A 227 -18.20 -3.10 3.84
CA GLU A 227 -18.41 -1.68 3.50
C GLU A 227 -19.35 -0.99 4.50
N SER A 228 -20.42 -1.67 4.91
CA SER A 228 -21.39 -1.19 5.90
C SER A 228 -20.73 -0.98 7.27
N THR A 229 -19.91 -1.93 7.72
CA THR A 229 -19.24 -1.85 9.02
C THR A 229 -18.14 -0.80 9.03
N GLN A 230 -17.34 -0.72 7.96
CA GLN A 230 -16.36 0.34 7.76
C GLN A 230 -16.99 1.72 7.88
N ALA A 231 -18.11 1.96 7.18
CA ALA A 231 -18.82 3.24 7.26
C ALA A 231 -19.37 3.53 8.67
N LYS A 232 -19.95 2.53 9.34
CA LYS A 232 -20.46 2.67 10.73
C LYS A 232 -19.35 3.06 11.71
N ASN A 233 -18.17 2.46 11.59
CA ASN A 233 -17.03 2.75 12.46
C ASN A 233 -16.55 4.20 12.30
N ILE A 234 -16.48 4.70 11.06
CA ILE A 234 -16.12 6.09 10.79
C ILE A 234 -17.20 7.06 11.29
N LEU A 235 -18.48 6.76 11.06
CA LEU A 235 -19.59 7.60 11.53
C LEU A 235 -19.66 7.67 13.05
N LYS A 236 -19.29 6.60 13.75
CA LYS A 236 -19.18 6.59 15.21
C LYS A 236 -18.15 7.61 15.70
N ILE A 237 -16.99 7.71 15.05
CA ILE A 237 -15.97 8.72 15.40
C ILE A 237 -16.54 10.13 15.26
N LEU A 238 -17.23 10.43 14.16
CA LEU A 238 -17.84 11.74 13.95
C LEU A 238 -18.99 12.06 14.92
N LYS A 239 -19.63 11.02 15.47
CA LYS A 239 -20.67 11.17 16.50
C LYS A 239 -20.05 11.45 17.86
N ASP A 240 -19.01 10.70 18.22
CA ASP A 240 -18.34 10.78 19.52
C ASP A 240 -17.45 12.04 19.62
N ASP A 241 -16.88 12.48 18.50
CA ASP A 241 -16.19 13.76 18.35
C ASP A 241 -16.75 14.55 17.14
N PRO A 242 -17.66 15.51 17.36
CA PRO A 242 -18.21 16.36 16.30
C PRO A 242 -17.18 17.27 15.61
N LEU A 243 -16.02 17.52 16.24
CA LEU A 243 -14.93 18.28 15.67
C LEU A 243 -13.98 17.42 14.83
N ALA A 244 -14.07 16.09 14.94
CA ALA A 244 -13.26 15.13 14.21
C ALA A 244 -13.11 15.47 12.73
N LYS A 245 -11.86 15.40 12.26
CA LYS A 245 -11.53 15.39 10.84
C LYS A 245 -10.64 14.18 10.57
N VAL A 246 -11.09 13.33 9.66
CA VAL A 246 -10.54 11.98 9.45
C VAL A 246 -9.94 11.87 8.06
N LEU A 247 -8.64 11.57 7.99
CA LEU A 247 -8.01 11.05 6.78
C LEU A 247 -8.22 9.54 6.77
N ILE A 248 -8.75 9.02 5.66
CA ILE A 248 -8.94 7.59 5.44
C ILE A 248 -8.03 7.17 4.28
N VAL A 249 -7.20 6.16 4.50
CA VAL A 249 -6.44 5.48 3.45
C VAL A 249 -7.06 4.12 3.23
N ALA A 250 -7.62 3.92 2.04
CA ALA A 250 -8.44 2.76 1.71
C ALA A 250 -7.98 2.08 0.41
N GLY A 251 -8.18 0.78 0.26
CA GLY A 251 -7.89 0.04 -0.95
C GLY A 251 -8.81 0.44 -2.11
N TYR A 252 -8.22 0.74 -3.26
CA TYR A 252 -8.92 0.84 -4.55
C TYR A 252 -10.27 1.57 -4.54
N ARG A 253 -11.37 0.82 -4.69
CA ARG A 253 -12.71 1.35 -4.98
C ARG A 253 -13.49 1.75 -3.72
N HIS A 254 -12.99 1.48 -2.51
CA HIS A 254 -13.63 1.95 -1.26
C HIS A 254 -13.85 3.47 -1.26
N ALA A 255 -13.02 4.22 -1.97
CA ALA A 255 -13.11 5.67 -2.08
C ALA A 255 -14.12 6.20 -3.14
N ALA A 256 -14.81 5.35 -3.90
CA ALA A 256 -15.68 5.80 -5.01
C ALA A 256 -17.10 6.19 -4.55
N LYS A 257 -17.56 7.44 -4.77
CA LYS A 257 -18.82 7.98 -4.18
C LYS A 257 -20.14 7.53 -4.80
N ASN A 258 -20.13 6.99 -6.02
CA ASN A 258 -21.34 6.63 -6.78
C ASN A 258 -21.18 5.23 -7.39
N ASP A 259 -20.59 4.34 -6.61
CA ASP A 259 -20.33 2.97 -6.97
C ASP A 259 -21.15 2.08 -6.05
N GLN A 260 -21.91 1.16 -6.64
CA GLN A 260 -22.72 0.19 -5.91
C GLN A 260 -21.87 -0.92 -5.28
N GLY A 261 -20.58 -1.01 -5.65
CA GLY A 261 -19.63 -1.98 -5.15
C GLY A 261 -20.00 -3.44 -5.50
N ALA A 262 -19.11 -4.37 -5.17
CA ALA A 262 -19.47 -5.79 -5.21
C ALA A 262 -20.44 -6.06 -4.06
N GLY A 263 -21.71 -6.33 -4.36
CA GLY A 263 -22.76 -6.57 -3.36
C GLY A 263 -23.91 -5.57 -3.34
N GLY A 264 -23.86 -4.51 -4.16
CA GLY A 264 -25.02 -3.67 -4.46
C GLY A 264 -25.45 -2.64 -3.40
N GLY A 265 -24.74 -2.55 -2.26
CA GLY A 265 -25.05 -1.61 -1.18
C GLY A 265 -24.19 -0.34 -1.17
N GLY A 266 -23.28 -0.21 -2.12
CA GLY A 266 -22.34 0.91 -2.22
C GLY A 266 -21.05 0.73 -1.43
N THR A 267 -20.02 1.43 -1.88
CA THR A 267 -18.71 1.49 -1.21
C THR A 267 -18.77 2.31 0.08
N LEU A 268 -17.69 2.30 0.85
CA LEU A 268 -17.44 3.14 2.01
C LEU A 268 -17.72 4.62 1.70
N ALA A 269 -17.17 5.14 0.61
CA ALA A 269 -17.38 6.51 0.19
C ALA A 269 -18.84 6.81 -0.19
N THR A 270 -19.51 5.90 -0.90
CA THR A 270 -20.94 6.03 -1.22
C THR A 270 -21.76 6.17 0.08
N ARG A 271 -21.52 5.28 1.04
CA ARG A 271 -22.25 5.23 2.32
C ARG A 271 -21.97 6.46 3.19
N LEU A 272 -20.71 6.87 3.31
CA LEU A 272 -20.33 8.07 4.06
C LEU A 272 -20.90 9.35 3.43
N SER A 273 -20.90 9.43 2.10
CA SER A 273 -21.44 10.59 1.38
C SER A 273 -22.95 10.71 1.55
N ALA A 274 -23.67 9.59 1.55
CA ALA A 274 -25.12 9.57 1.77
C ALA A 274 -25.51 10.12 3.15
N VAL A 275 -24.73 9.82 4.20
CA VAL A 275 -25.03 10.25 5.58
C VAL A 275 -24.50 11.65 5.87
N THR A 276 -23.27 11.95 5.47
CA THR A 276 -22.57 13.19 5.86
C THR A 276 -22.77 14.34 4.87
N LYS A 277 -23.40 14.08 3.71
CA LYS A 277 -23.62 15.03 2.61
C LYS A 277 -22.28 15.52 2.04
N ASN A 278 -22.14 16.83 1.79
CA ASN A 278 -20.98 17.47 1.15
C ASN A 278 -19.71 17.54 2.02
N ARG A 279 -19.53 16.61 2.97
CA ARG A 279 -18.42 16.58 3.94
C ARG A 279 -17.32 15.57 3.60
N VAL A 280 -17.51 14.77 2.56
CA VAL A 280 -16.53 13.78 2.08
C VAL A 280 -15.81 14.32 0.84
N VAL A 281 -14.49 14.26 0.83
CA VAL A 281 -13.65 14.39 -0.36
C VAL A 281 -13.00 13.04 -0.65
N THR A 282 -12.98 12.63 -1.91
CA THR A 282 -12.41 11.36 -2.36
C THR A 282 -11.40 11.59 -3.48
N ILE A 283 -10.24 10.95 -3.35
CA ILE A 283 -9.09 11.13 -4.23
C ILE A 283 -8.73 9.78 -4.83
N ASP A 284 -8.57 9.75 -6.16
CA ASP A 284 -8.10 8.57 -6.87
C ASP A 284 -6.66 8.73 -7.35
N GLN A 285 -5.82 7.77 -7.00
CA GLN A 285 -4.49 7.57 -7.57
C GLN A 285 -4.33 6.16 -8.15
N THR A 286 -5.23 5.22 -7.82
CA THR A 286 -5.14 3.83 -8.28
C THR A 286 -5.42 3.68 -9.78
N SER A 287 -6.28 4.50 -10.38
CA SER A 287 -6.49 4.46 -11.85
C SER A 287 -5.21 4.80 -12.62
N MET A 288 -4.32 5.62 -12.06
CA MET A 288 -3.10 6.08 -12.73
C MET A 288 -1.93 5.09 -12.64
N VAL A 289 -2.05 4.06 -11.81
CA VAL A 289 -1.05 2.97 -11.68
C VAL A 289 -1.57 1.63 -12.22
N SER A 290 -2.69 1.65 -12.95
CA SER A 290 -3.20 0.45 -13.62
C SER A 290 -2.16 -0.13 -14.58
N ASN A 291 -1.97 -1.45 -14.53
CA ASN A 291 -1.08 -2.15 -15.44
C ASN A 291 -1.74 -2.51 -16.79
N SER A 292 -3.05 -2.27 -16.95
CA SER A 292 -3.81 -2.63 -18.16
C SER A 292 -4.94 -1.64 -18.51
N GLY A 293 -5.48 -1.81 -19.73
CA GLY A 293 -6.72 -1.18 -20.19
C GLY A 293 -6.64 0.33 -20.42
N ARG A 294 -7.81 0.95 -20.58
CA ARG A 294 -7.90 2.36 -20.99
C ARG A 294 -7.31 3.34 -19.97
N ALA A 295 -7.40 3.02 -18.68
CA ALA A 295 -6.84 3.82 -17.60
C ALA A 295 -5.31 3.95 -17.74
N ARG A 296 -4.62 2.86 -18.10
CA ARG A 296 -3.17 2.86 -18.36
C ARG A 296 -2.80 3.78 -19.52
N GLU A 297 -3.49 3.66 -20.66
CA GLU A 297 -3.20 4.48 -21.84
C GLU A 297 -3.34 5.98 -21.55
N ILE A 298 -4.34 6.34 -20.73
CA ILE A 298 -4.55 7.73 -20.32
C ILE A 298 -3.47 8.17 -19.34
N ALA A 299 -3.13 7.35 -18.34
CA ALA A 299 -2.04 7.63 -17.42
C ALA A 299 -0.73 7.89 -18.18
N GLU A 300 -0.35 7.01 -19.11
CA GLU A 300 0.86 7.17 -19.94
C GLU A 300 0.85 8.48 -20.74
N SER A 301 -0.29 8.82 -21.36
CA SER A 301 -0.46 10.07 -22.10
C SER A 301 -0.30 11.31 -21.21
N LEU A 302 -0.93 11.31 -20.02
CA LEU A 302 -0.84 12.41 -19.07
C LEU A 302 0.56 12.57 -18.49
N LEU A 303 1.23 11.47 -18.13
CA LEU A 303 2.60 11.49 -17.62
C LEU A 303 3.58 12.00 -18.67
N LYS A 304 3.44 11.58 -19.94
CA LYS A 304 4.25 12.09 -21.05
C LYS A 304 4.07 13.60 -21.26
N LYS A 305 2.84 14.09 -21.14
CA LYS A 305 2.50 15.49 -21.36
C LYS A 305 2.93 16.41 -20.21
N PHE A 306 2.58 16.04 -18.97
CA PHE A 306 2.72 16.92 -17.81
C PHE A 306 4.00 16.67 -17.01
N LYS A 307 4.60 15.48 -17.10
CA LYS A 307 5.89 15.12 -16.47
C LYS A 307 5.99 15.53 -14.99
N PRO A 308 5.06 15.11 -14.13
CA PRO A 308 5.15 15.39 -12.71
C PRO A 308 6.45 14.82 -12.14
N SER A 309 7.04 15.53 -11.17
CA SER A 309 8.22 15.08 -10.40
C SER A 309 7.87 14.69 -8.95
N GLU A 310 6.61 14.91 -8.57
CA GLU A 310 6.01 14.62 -7.26
C GLU A 310 4.51 14.37 -7.45
N PRO A 311 3.80 13.77 -6.47
CA PRO A 311 2.35 13.58 -6.56
C PRO A 311 1.64 14.89 -6.92
N SER A 312 0.93 14.88 -8.03
CA SER A 312 0.37 16.09 -8.63
C SER A 312 -1.06 15.89 -9.09
N VAL A 313 -1.84 16.97 -9.16
CA VAL A 313 -3.17 16.99 -9.77
C VAL A 313 -3.19 17.96 -10.94
N LEU A 314 -4.08 17.71 -11.88
CA LEU A 314 -4.43 18.68 -12.92
C LEU A 314 -5.56 19.58 -12.39
N VAL A 315 -5.47 20.89 -12.60
CA VAL A 315 -6.50 21.86 -12.21
C VAL A 315 -6.95 22.70 -13.38
N ASN A 316 -8.22 23.10 -13.41
CA ASN A 316 -8.74 24.04 -14.40
C ASN A 316 -8.35 25.50 -14.08
N GLU A 317 -8.81 26.45 -14.90
CA GLU A 317 -8.51 27.88 -14.75
C GLU A 317 -8.98 28.46 -13.41
N ASN A 318 -10.07 27.91 -12.84
CA ASN A 318 -10.59 28.29 -11.53
C ASN A 318 -9.86 27.61 -10.36
N GLY A 319 -8.88 26.76 -10.66
CA GLY A 319 -8.13 25.99 -9.67
C GLY A 319 -8.88 24.78 -9.11
N ALA A 320 -9.99 24.36 -9.72
CA ALA A 320 -10.68 23.14 -9.34
C ALA A 320 -9.93 21.91 -9.91
N PRO A 321 -9.66 20.87 -9.10
CA PRO A 321 -9.03 19.64 -9.57
C PRO A 321 -9.87 18.93 -10.64
N TRP A 322 -9.17 18.32 -11.60
CA TRP A 322 -9.74 17.41 -12.57
C TRP A 322 -9.76 15.98 -12.00
N SER A 323 -10.74 15.20 -12.42
CA SER A 323 -10.92 13.80 -12.07
C SER A 323 -11.17 12.98 -13.34
N LEU A 324 -10.50 11.83 -13.45
CA LEU A 324 -10.70 10.84 -14.51
C LEU A 324 -12.13 10.28 -14.48
N GLN A 325 -12.68 10.16 -13.28
CA GLN A 325 -14.00 9.61 -12.99
C GLN A 325 -14.74 10.61 -12.08
N GLU A 326 -15.16 11.74 -12.64
CA GLU A 326 -15.74 12.88 -11.88
C GLU A 326 -16.99 12.53 -11.06
N ARG A 327 -17.72 11.48 -11.45
CA ARG A 327 -18.85 10.97 -10.65
C ARG A 327 -18.40 10.19 -9.41
N GLN A 328 -17.17 9.68 -9.37
CA GLN A 328 -16.65 8.82 -8.32
C GLN A 328 -15.67 9.53 -7.38
N PHE A 329 -14.85 10.43 -7.93
CA PHE A 329 -13.76 11.09 -7.22
C PHE A 329 -13.71 12.58 -7.51
N ASP A 330 -13.32 13.38 -6.51
CA ASP A 330 -13.17 14.84 -6.65
C ASP A 330 -11.83 15.24 -7.31
N ALA A 331 -10.82 14.35 -7.30
CA ALA A 331 -9.56 14.56 -8.00
C ALA A 331 -8.89 13.24 -8.39
N THR A 332 -8.14 13.27 -9.50
CA THR A 332 -7.21 12.21 -9.88
C THR A 332 -5.77 12.68 -9.76
N VAL A 333 -4.93 11.88 -9.11
CA VAL A 333 -3.53 12.17 -8.82
C VAL A 333 -2.64 11.45 -9.80
N LEU A 334 -1.73 12.21 -10.41
CA LEU A 334 -0.63 11.72 -11.22
C LEU A 334 0.58 11.49 -10.31
N LEU A 335 1.02 10.25 -10.23
CA LEU A 335 2.29 9.87 -9.60
C LEU A 335 3.41 9.98 -10.65
N PRO A 336 4.61 10.46 -10.29
CA PRO A 336 5.69 10.67 -11.25
C PRO A 336 6.12 9.37 -11.92
N SER A 337 6.64 9.46 -13.15
CA SER A 337 7.16 8.27 -13.82
C SER A 337 8.36 7.71 -13.07
N ASN A 338 8.35 6.39 -12.89
CA ASN A 338 9.43 5.62 -12.30
C ASN A 338 10.73 5.77 -13.12
N VAL A 339 11.74 6.43 -12.53
CA VAL A 339 13.12 6.37 -13.05
C VAL A 339 13.90 5.44 -12.14
N GLU A 340 14.43 4.37 -12.70
CA GLU A 340 15.24 3.42 -11.96
C GLU A 340 16.67 3.94 -11.79
N VAL A 341 17.15 3.93 -10.55
CA VAL A 341 18.50 4.31 -10.16
C VAL A 341 19.06 3.18 -9.30
N PHE A 342 19.98 2.38 -9.86
CA PHE A 342 20.56 1.19 -9.23
C PHE A 342 19.52 0.15 -8.76
N GLY A 343 18.61 -0.28 -9.64
CA GLY A 343 17.62 -1.31 -9.30
C GLY A 343 16.41 -0.79 -8.53
N ARG A 344 16.31 0.53 -8.30
CA ARG A 344 15.27 1.10 -7.43
C ARG A 344 14.59 2.33 -8.00
N PRO A 345 13.27 2.49 -7.80
CA PRO A 345 12.57 3.66 -8.27
C PRO A 345 12.95 4.91 -7.45
N ASN A 346 13.14 6.03 -8.15
CA ASN A 346 13.53 7.32 -7.58
C ASN A 346 12.50 7.94 -6.61
N TRP A 347 11.21 7.59 -6.73
CA TRP A 347 10.18 8.08 -5.80
C TRP A 347 10.39 7.61 -4.36
N LEU A 348 11.24 6.61 -4.11
CA LEU A 348 11.57 6.17 -2.76
C LEU A 348 12.21 7.25 -1.89
N SER A 349 12.75 8.30 -2.50
CA SER A 349 13.17 9.51 -1.79
C SER A 349 12.00 10.27 -1.12
N LEU A 350 10.76 10.01 -1.54
CA LEU A 350 9.53 10.69 -1.12
C LEU A 350 9.68 12.22 -1.13
N GLY A 351 10.21 12.76 -2.25
CA GLY A 351 10.45 14.20 -2.38
C GLY A 351 11.62 14.70 -1.51
N GLY A 352 12.57 13.83 -1.17
CA GLY A 352 13.72 14.15 -0.33
C GLY A 352 13.52 13.90 1.17
N MET A 353 12.41 13.30 1.58
CA MET A 353 12.20 12.87 2.97
C MET A 353 13.08 11.68 3.37
N ARG A 354 13.59 10.93 2.39
CA ARG A 354 14.46 9.75 2.57
C ARG A 354 15.73 9.93 1.74
N MET A 355 16.88 9.66 2.36
CA MET A 355 18.21 9.77 1.76
C MET A 355 18.68 8.42 1.20
N PRO A 356 19.33 8.39 0.04
CA PRO A 356 19.94 7.19 -0.47
C PRO A 356 21.17 6.79 0.36
N VAL A 357 21.25 5.52 0.75
CA VAL A 357 22.37 4.89 1.45
C VAL A 357 22.82 3.69 0.62
N GLU A 358 24.07 3.73 0.15
CA GLU A 358 24.60 2.65 -0.69
C GLU A 358 24.77 1.36 0.11
N ILE A 359 24.40 0.25 -0.52
CA ILE A 359 24.58 -1.10 0.01
C ILE A 359 25.35 -1.94 -1.01
N SER A 360 26.19 -2.84 -0.49
CA SER A 360 27.04 -3.70 -1.30
C SER A 360 26.91 -5.16 -0.88
N ALA A 361 27.16 -6.07 -1.81
CA ALA A 361 27.04 -7.51 -1.60
C ALA A 361 28.02 -8.10 -0.57
N ALA A 362 29.02 -7.32 -0.10
CA ALA A 362 29.94 -7.75 0.95
C ALA A 362 29.19 -8.10 2.24
N ILE A 363 28.10 -7.40 2.56
CA ILE A 363 27.29 -7.64 3.76
C ILE A 363 26.60 -9.02 3.76
N CYS A 364 26.50 -9.65 2.59
CA CYS A 364 25.83 -10.95 2.44
C CYS A 364 26.76 -12.15 2.65
N ASN A 365 28.05 -11.95 2.96
CA ASN A 365 29.00 -13.03 3.23
C ASN A 365 28.97 -14.17 2.18
N LEU A 366 28.91 -13.79 0.90
CA LEU A 366 28.83 -14.69 -0.27
C LEU A 366 27.59 -15.63 -0.29
N THR A 367 26.59 -15.36 0.55
CA THR A 367 25.33 -16.11 0.59
C THR A 367 24.25 -15.31 -0.14
N PHE A 368 23.61 -15.91 -1.14
CA PHE A 368 22.56 -15.27 -1.95
C PHE A 368 21.41 -16.25 -2.23
N PRO A 369 20.16 -15.78 -2.40
CA PRO A 369 19.71 -14.40 -2.22
C PRO A 369 19.81 -13.95 -0.76
N CYS A 370 20.02 -12.65 -0.56
CA CYS A 370 20.29 -12.03 0.74
C CYS A 370 19.37 -10.81 0.91
N LEU A 371 18.52 -10.85 1.92
CA LEU A 371 17.63 -9.75 2.27
C LEU A 371 18.36 -8.80 3.22
N ILE A 372 18.46 -7.53 2.83
CA ILE A 372 18.99 -6.45 3.65
C ILE A 372 17.83 -5.64 4.21
N GLU A 373 17.86 -5.39 5.51
CA GLU A 373 16.87 -4.57 6.22
C GLU A 373 17.57 -3.46 7.00
N ALA A 374 17.01 -2.25 6.98
CA ALA A 374 17.43 -1.18 7.89
C ALA A 374 16.32 -0.91 8.91
N ARG A 375 16.52 -1.34 10.16
CA ARG A 375 15.57 -1.17 11.26
C ARG A 375 15.98 0.02 12.13
N PRO A 376 15.07 0.94 12.51
CA PRO A 376 15.42 2.03 13.40
C PRO A 376 15.99 1.52 14.74
N LEU A 377 17.14 2.05 15.16
CA LEU A 377 17.89 1.58 16.34
C LEU A 377 17.10 1.67 17.65
N ARG A 378 16.11 2.57 17.71
CA ARG A 378 15.27 2.81 18.89
C ARG A 378 14.01 1.96 18.94
N GLU A 379 13.75 1.15 17.91
CA GLU A 379 12.59 0.27 17.85
C GLU A 379 12.98 -1.17 18.19
N SER A 380 12.01 -1.96 18.64
CA SER A 380 12.23 -3.39 18.92
C SER A 380 12.62 -4.16 17.66
N SER A 381 13.27 -5.32 17.82
CA SER A 381 13.59 -6.23 16.71
C SER A 381 12.38 -6.76 15.94
N SER A 382 11.16 -6.65 16.45
CA SER A 382 9.93 -6.98 15.72
C SER A 382 9.39 -5.83 14.87
N SER A 383 10.04 -4.66 14.84
CA SER A 383 9.55 -3.53 14.06
C SER A 383 9.75 -3.76 12.57
N VAL A 384 8.85 -3.18 11.78
CA VAL A 384 8.97 -3.21 10.33
C VAL A 384 10.14 -2.30 9.92
N PRO A 385 11.12 -2.74 9.14
CA PRO A 385 12.25 -1.89 8.74
C PRO A 385 11.82 -0.67 7.94
N SER A 386 12.63 0.39 7.99
CA SER A 386 12.41 1.62 7.22
C SER A 386 12.67 1.45 5.72
N ASP A 387 13.50 0.47 5.34
CA ASP A 387 13.62 0.01 3.96
C ASP A 387 14.20 -1.40 3.92
N ARG A 388 13.96 -2.08 2.80
CA ARG A 388 14.49 -3.41 2.48
C ARG A 388 15.04 -3.44 1.06
N PHE A 389 15.96 -4.36 0.81
CA PHE A 389 16.40 -4.70 -0.54
C PHE A 389 16.93 -6.13 -0.59
N VAL A 390 16.78 -6.80 -1.73
CA VAL A 390 17.33 -8.14 -1.94
C VAL A 390 18.51 -8.07 -2.90
N LEU A 391 19.69 -8.46 -2.42
CA LEU A 391 20.83 -8.73 -3.29
C LEU A 391 20.77 -10.20 -3.75
N ARG A 392 20.84 -10.41 -5.05
CA ARG A 392 20.73 -11.72 -5.71
C ARG A 392 22.10 -12.26 -6.12
N SER A 393 23.12 -11.41 -6.23
CA SER A 393 24.47 -11.81 -6.61
C SER A 393 25.58 -10.94 -5.97
N ALA A 394 26.82 -11.43 -6.03
CA ALA A 394 28.00 -10.70 -5.55
C ALA A 394 28.31 -9.42 -6.35
N SER A 395 27.85 -9.34 -7.59
CA SER A 395 28.00 -8.14 -8.43
C SER A 395 26.93 -7.08 -8.17
N ASP A 396 25.87 -7.40 -7.43
CA ASP A 396 24.78 -6.46 -7.22
C ASP A 396 25.23 -5.26 -6.38
N ARG A 397 24.68 -4.10 -6.75
CA ARG A 397 24.85 -2.81 -6.08
C ARG A 397 23.50 -2.13 -6.06
N SER A 398 23.11 -1.59 -4.91
CA SER A 398 21.86 -0.85 -4.80
C SER A 398 21.92 0.15 -3.64
N LYS A 399 20.77 0.72 -3.32
CA LYS A 399 20.58 1.73 -2.27
C LYS A 399 19.42 1.33 -1.37
N LEU A 400 19.51 1.69 -0.10
CA LEU A 400 18.34 1.87 0.76
C LEU A 400 17.97 3.35 0.75
N TYR A 401 16.69 3.67 0.90
CA TYR A 401 16.20 5.02 1.08
C TYR A 401 15.71 5.16 2.52
N LEU A 402 16.41 5.95 3.32
CA LEU A 402 16.17 6.01 4.77
C LEU A 402 15.93 7.45 5.22
N PRO A 403 14.97 7.70 6.12
CA PRO A 403 14.92 8.96 6.85
C PRO A 403 16.25 9.24 7.58
N THR A 404 16.44 10.49 8.02
CA THR A 404 17.54 10.81 8.93
C THR A 404 17.34 10.05 10.25
N GLY A 405 18.39 9.38 10.73
CA GLY A 405 18.28 8.53 11.92
C GLY A 405 19.46 7.58 12.12
N LYS A 406 19.34 6.72 13.12
CA LYS A 406 20.26 5.60 13.38
C LYS A 406 19.52 4.29 13.16
N TYR A 407 20.20 3.34 12.55
CA TYR A 407 19.61 2.07 12.14
C TYR A 407 20.53 0.91 12.47
N ILE A 408 19.93 -0.25 12.75
CA ILE A 408 20.60 -1.54 12.64
C ILE A 408 20.37 -2.03 11.21
N LEU A 409 21.46 -2.27 10.49
CA LEU A 409 21.47 -2.89 9.18
C LEU A 409 21.65 -4.40 9.37
N LEU A 410 20.68 -5.18 8.91
CA LEU A 410 20.66 -6.64 9.02
C LEU A 410 20.74 -7.25 7.62
N ALA A 411 21.53 -8.30 7.45
CA ALA A 411 21.52 -9.14 6.27
C ALA A 411 21.13 -10.56 6.66
N THR A 412 20.15 -11.15 5.98
CA THR A 412 19.68 -12.51 6.24
C THR A 412 19.60 -13.36 4.98
N ASP A 413 19.81 -14.67 5.10
CA ASP A 413 19.63 -15.63 4.01
C ASP A 413 18.14 -15.96 3.75
N ILE A 414 17.90 -16.91 2.84
CA ILE A 414 16.55 -17.36 2.47
C ILE A 414 15.77 -17.98 3.64
N ASP A 415 16.46 -18.54 4.63
CA ASP A 415 15.88 -19.14 5.84
C ASP A 415 15.71 -18.13 6.98
N GLY A 416 16.08 -16.86 6.74
CA GLY A 416 16.05 -15.81 7.74
C GLY A 416 17.21 -15.89 8.75
N ARG A 417 18.25 -16.66 8.47
CA ARG A 417 19.45 -16.72 9.33
C ARG A 417 20.26 -15.44 9.15
N LEU A 418 20.72 -14.87 10.27
CA LEU A 418 21.55 -13.68 10.27
C LEU A 418 22.91 -13.98 9.64
N LEU A 419 23.25 -13.22 8.61
CA LEU A 419 24.55 -13.25 7.92
C LEU A 419 25.46 -12.15 8.45
N HIS A 420 24.91 -10.94 8.66
CA HIS A 420 25.65 -9.77 9.12
C HIS A 420 24.73 -8.80 9.84
N GLU A 421 25.31 -8.07 10.79
CA GLU A 421 24.64 -6.99 11.53
C GLU A 421 25.64 -5.86 11.79
N ASN A 422 25.23 -4.63 11.49
CA ASN A 422 26.02 -3.45 11.84
C ASN A 422 25.13 -2.21 12.03
N GLU A 423 25.59 -1.24 12.82
CA GLU A 423 24.91 0.05 12.94
C GLU A 423 25.29 1.00 11.79
N ILE A 424 24.33 1.80 11.35
CA ILE A 424 24.54 2.90 10.40
C ILE A 424 23.84 4.17 10.88
N GLY A 425 24.38 5.33 10.47
CA GLY A 425 23.77 6.63 10.70
C GLY A 425 23.49 7.35 9.38
N VAL A 426 22.28 7.88 9.25
CA VAL A 426 21.84 8.66 8.08
C VAL A 426 21.71 10.11 8.53
N ARG A 427 22.43 11.01 7.85
CA ARG A 427 22.41 12.46 8.10
C ARG A 427 21.78 13.18 6.91
N PRO A 428 21.21 14.38 7.11
CA PRO A 428 20.76 15.21 6.00
C PRO A 428 21.93 15.47 5.04
N SER A 429 21.69 15.42 3.72
CA SER A 429 22.70 15.86 2.77
C SER A 429 22.91 17.39 2.91
N ALA A 430 24.17 17.85 2.84
CA ALA A 430 24.52 19.28 2.92
C ALA A 430 23.83 20.16 1.84
N ILE A 431 23.23 19.55 0.82
CA ILE A 431 22.51 20.23 -0.27
C ILE A 431 21.09 20.66 0.19
N SER A 432 20.55 20.08 1.27
CA SER A 432 19.21 20.38 1.79
C SER A 432 19.11 21.69 2.58
N GLU A 433 20.21 22.19 3.15
CA GLU A 433 20.21 23.41 3.99
C GLU A 433 19.96 24.70 3.19
N TYR A 434 20.13 24.65 1.86
CA TYR A 434 19.92 25.81 0.99
C TYR A 434 18.49 26.00 0.48
N LYS A 435 17.58 25.03 0.67
CA LYS A 435 16.17 25.12 0.22
C LYS A 435 15.16 25.45 1.32
N THR A 436 15.62 25.63 2.55
CA THR A 436 14.77 25.94 3.72
C THR A 436 15.05 27.31 4.34
N ARG A 437 15.63 28.24 3.58
CA ARG A 437 15.67 29.67 3.92
C ARG A 437 14.81 30.50 2.99
#